data_AF-A0A381U8I3-F1
#
_entry.id   AF-A0A381U8I3-F1
#
_cell.length_a   1.000
_cell.length_b   1.000
_cell.length_c   1.000
_cell.angle_alpha   90.00
_cell.angle_beta   90.00
_cell.angle_gamma   90.00
#
_symmetry.space_group_name_H-M   'P 1'
#
loop_
_entity.id
_entity.type
_entity.pdbx_description
1 polymer ?
#
loop_
_entity_poly.entity_id
_entity_poly.type
_entity_poly.pdbx_seq_one_letter_code
_entity_poly.pdbx_strand_id
1 'polypeptide(L)'
;EANFNTKFIENNLASFVKGKEDILPIKKQDTTKIKQEYSDKDVKAFEKIIAKTPKSKNGQDYTEKDLKAFDNIVSSKDKKTETEVKTEVKNVQGKIYDTPKFLPAGDKYMLIEFGNVMNLELNFTAQNLAKAIKDNKIKGVYETSPCFASMLVHYEPEEIKFNDLKNELKSLVDSLGPSDDIEINSRIFSFPTVYLDKWTKECVEDYSSKIAKKKPDPELITELNNLESTEQFVRVHSGTEYWVSAIGFWPGLPFMMALDPRCKLTVPKYNPPRTWTPKGTVGMGGASTSIYPDRLPGGYQIFGIIPVPIWDTKKSFPVFENNICLFQPGDRVKFIPTTYEEFDHVSKKVEEGTYDYNIVEYQKFSVKNYKKWLTTIDQTKRF
;
A
#
# COMPACT_ATOMS: atom_id res chain seq x y z
N GLU A 1 5.66 -25.44 5.93
CA GLU A 1 5.49 -24.71 4.65
C GLU A 1 4.27 -23.81 4.75
N ALA A 2 4.47 -22.49 4.80
CA ALA A 2 3.37 -21.54 4.96
C ALA A 2 2.90 -21.06 3.58
N ASN A 3 1.82 -21.64 3.06
CA ASN A 3 1.13 -21.09 1.89
C ASN A 3 0.35 -19.85 2.33
N PHE A 4 0.89 -18.66 2.04
CA PHE A 4 0.15 -17.40 2.14
C PHE A 4 -0.79 -17.31 0.94
N ASN A 5 -2.05 -16.99 1.24
CA ASN A 5 -3.18 -17.24 0.36
C ASN A 5 -3.35 -16.07 -0.62
N THR A 6 -2.89 -16.25 -1.87
CA THR A 6 -3.13 -15.32 -2.98
C THR A 6 -4.57 -15.37 -3.51
N LYS A 7 -5.48 -16.12 -2.89
CA LYS A 7 -6.85 -16.30 -3.38
C LYS A 7 -7.60 -15.00 -3.66
N PHE A 8 -7.43 -13.91 -2.90
CA PHE A 8 -8.06 -12.63 -3.27
C PHE A 8 -7.57 -12.13 -4.63
N ILE A 9 -6.26 -12.19 -4.85
CA ILE A 9 -5.60 -11.81 -6.10
C ILE A 9 -6.03 -12.77 -7.23
N GLU A 10 -6.05 -14.08 -6.96
CA GLU A 10 -6.37 -15.11 -7.93
C GLU A 10 -7.85 -15.12 -8.32
N ASN A 11 -8.75 -14.98 -7.34
CA ASN A 11 -10.20 -14.90 -7.55
C ASN A 11 -10.60 -13.63 -8.33
N ASN A 12 -9.76 -12.59 -8.31
CA ASN A 12 -9.98 -11.34 -9.03
C ASN A 12 -9.08 -11.20 -10.28
N LEU A 13 -8.26 -12.18 -10.65
CA LEU A 13 -7.35 -12.12 -11.82
C LEU A 13 -8.07 -11.68 -13.10
N ALA A 14 -9.29 -12.18 -13.32
CA ALA A 14 -10.07 -11.87 -14.52
C ALA A 14 -10.47 -10.38 -14.64
N SER A 15 -10.65 -9.67 -13.52
CA SER A 15 -10.96 -8.23 -13.54
C SER A 15 -9.72 -7.37 -13.78
N PHE A 16 -8.53 -7.84 -13.40
CA PHE A 16 -7.26 -7.15 -13.67
C PHE A 16 -6.77 -7.31 -15.13
N VAL A 17 -7.09 -8.45 -15.78
CA VAL A 17 -6.63 -8.74 -17.16
C VAL A 17 -7.55 -8.14 -18.23
N LYS A 18 -8.84 -7.93 -17.95
CA LYS A 18 -9.83 -7.39 -18.93
C LYS A 18 -9.64 -5.92 -19.32
N GLY A 19 -8.80 -5.15 -18.63
CA GLY A 19 -8.65 -3.71 -18.84
C GLY A 19 -7.87 -3.27 -20.09
N LYS A 20 -7.45 -4.19 -20.98
CA LYS A 20 -6.59 -3.85 -22.13
C LYS A 20 -7.32 -3.56 -23.44
N GLU A 21 -8.60 -3.90 -23.61
CA GLU A 21 -9.23 -3.89 -24.95
C GLU A 21 -10.24 -2.77 -25.25
N ASP A 22 -10.66 -1.94 -24.29
CA ASP A 22 -11.59 -0.84 -24.56
C ASP A 22 -11.01 0.53 -24.19
N ILE A 23 -10.19 1.11 -25.08
CA ILE A 23 -9.83 2.54 -25.03
C ILE A 23 -10.24 3.19 -26.35
N LEU A 24 -11.42 3.83 -26.35
CA LEU A 24 -11.83 4.75 -27.41
C LEU A 24 -10.98 6.04 -27.35
N PRO A 25 -10.65 6.68 -28.50
CA PRO A 25 -9.76 7.83 -28.53
C PRO A 25 -10.44 9.10 -27.99
N ILE A 26 -9.84 9.71 -26.96
CA ILE A 26 -10.27 10.99 -26.40
C ILE A 26 -9.70 12.13 -27.26
N LYS A 27 -10.59 12.95 -27.84
CA LYS A 27 -10.24 14.21 -28.51
C LYS A 27 -9.67 15.21 -27.49
N LYS A 28 -8.57 15.87 -27.86
CA LYS A 28 -7.94 16.97 -27.12
C LYS A 28 -8.97 18.07 -26.82
N GLN A 29 -9.14 18.40 -25.54
CA GLN A 29 -9.70 19.67 -25.09
C GLN A 29 -8.75 20.26 -24.04
N ASP A 30 -8.46 21.56 -24.20
CA ASP A 30 -7.62 22.35 -23.31
C ASP A 30 -8.15 22.33 -21.86
N THR A 31 -7.29 21.96 -20.91
CA THR A 31 -7.65 21.88 -19.49
C THR A 31 -7.06 23.04 -18.69
N THR A 32 -7.81 24.12 -18.56
CA THR A 32 -7.76 25.02 -17.41
C THR A 32 -8.68 24.46 -16.32
N LYS A 33 -8.14 24.25 -15.11
CA LYS A 33 -8.80 23.95 -13.81
C LYS A 33 -10.27 23.51 -13.87
N ILE A 34 -10.55 22.21 -13.74
CA ILE A 34 -11.93 21.70 -13.66
C ILE A 34 -12.46 21.84 -12.22
N LYS A 35 -13.29 22.87 -12.01
CA LYS A 35 -14.41 22.81 -11.06
C LYS A 35 -15.50 21.96 -11.71
N GLN A 36 -16.05 20.98 -11.01
CA GLN A 36 -17.25 20.30 -11.47
C GLN A 36 -18.46 21.16 -11.11
N GLU A 37 -18.80 22.11 -11.99
CA GLU A 37 -20.06 22.84 -11.94
C GLU A 37 -21.09 22.08 -12.76
N TYR A 38 -22.17 21.63 -12.11
CA TYR A 38 -23.30 21.02 -12.80
C TYR A 38 -24.03 22.10 -13.60
N SER A 39 -24.25 21.88 -14.89
CA SER A 39 -25.03 22.80 -15.70
C SER A 39 -26.52 22.69 -15.34
N ASP A 40 -27.31 23.74 -15.64
CA ASP A 40 -28.77 23.71 -15.50
C ASP A 40 -29.41 22.54 -16.28
N LYS A 41 -28.71 22.04 -17.30
CA LYS A 41 -29.13 20.87 -18.08
C LYS A 41 -28.91 19.56 -17.34
N ASP A 42 -27.84 19.46 -16.54
CA ASP A 42 -27.53 18.30 -15.71
C ASP A 42 -28.48 18.20 -14.51
N VAL A 43 -28.79 19.35 -13.89
CA VAL A 43 -29.78 19.46 -12.81
C VAL A 43 -31.16 19.03 -13.31
N LYS A 44 -31.60 19.55 -14.47
CA LYS A 44 -32.89 19.15 -15.07
C LYS A 44 -32.94 17.70 -15.51
N ALA A 45 -31.81 17.12 -15.95
CA ALA A 45 -31.74 15.70 -16.28
C ALA A 45 -31.92 14.84 -15.02
N PHE A 46 -31.34 15.27 -13.91
CA PHE A 46 -31.42 14.58 -12.63
C PHE A 46 -32.81 14.67 -11.99
N GLU A 47 -33.45 15.84 -12.03
CA GLU A 47 -34.85 16.03 -11.60
C GLU A 47 -35.82 15.11 -12.38
N LYS A 48 -35.55 14.91 -13.67
CA LYS A 48 -36.33 14.01 -14.54
C LYS A 48 -36.12 12.53 -14.23
N ILE A 49 -34.97 12.16 -13.66
CA ILE A 49 -34.66 10.81 -13.18
C ILE A 49 -35.40 10.56 -11.85
N ILE A 50 -35.33 11.51 -10.92
CA ILE A 50 -36.04 11.44 -9.63
C ILE A 50 -37.56 11.35 -9.84
N ALA A 51 -38.11 12.11 -10.79
CA ALA A 51 -39.54 12.09 -11.11
C ALA A 51 -40.02 10.75 -11.71
N LYS A 52 -39.11 9.90 -12.20
CA LYS A 52 -39.42 8.58 -12.80
C LYS A 52 -39.21 7.41 -11.85
N THR A 53 -38.70 7.65 -10.64
CA THR A 53 -38.48 6.59 -9.65
C THR A 53 -39.83 6.08 -9.11
N PRO A 54 -40.12 4.77 -9.18
CA PRO A 54 -41.39 4.23 -8.68
C PRO A 54 -41.48 4.37 -7.16
N LYS A 55 -42.58 4.95 -6.65
CA LYS A 55 -42.89 5.02 -5.22
C LYS A 55 -43.32 3.65 -4.70
N SER A 56 -42.36 2.80 -4.34
CA SER A 56 -42.62 1.55 -3.62
C SER A 56 -42.71 1.82 -2.11
N LYS A 57 -43.62 1.15 -1.41
CA LYS A 57 -43.93 1.40 0.01
C LYS A 57 -42.93 0.82 1.03
N ASN A 58 -41.86 0.13 0.63
CA ASN A 58 -40.95 -0.54 1.57
C ASN A 58 -39.44 -0.41 1.21
N GLY A 59 -38.89 0.80 1.23
CA GLY A 59 -37.44 1.04 1.11
C GLY A 59 -37.06 2.38 1.71
N GLN A 60 -35.88 2.48 2.34
CA GLN A 60 -35.36 3.69 2.98
C GLN A 60 -35.24 4.84 1.95
N ASP A 61 -36.17 5.79 2.01
CA ASP A 61 -36.10 7.05 1.25
C ASP A 61 -35.42 8.15 2.08
N TYR A 62 -34.79 9.10 1.38
CA TYR A 62 -34.28 10.34 1.95
C TYR A 62 -35.42 11.12 2.62
N THR A 63 -35.18 11.55 3.85
CA THR A 63 -36.16 12.32 4.61
C THR A 63 -36.22 13.77 4.12
N GLU A 64 -37.31 14.49 4.42
CA GLU A 64 -37.38 15.95 4.19
C GLU A 64 -36.23 16.72 4.85
N LYS A 65 -35.63 16.16 5.90
CA LYS A 65 -34.45 16.70 6.57
C LYS A 65 -33.19 16.56 5.71
N ASP A 66 -33.05 15.45 5.00
CA ASP A 66 -31.93 15.18 4.10
C ASP A 66 -32.00 16.09 2.86
N LEU A 67 -33.21 16.30 2.33
CA LEU A 67 -33.46 17.23 1.23
C LEU A 67 -33.17 18.69 1.60
N LYS A 68 -33.59 19.13 2.81
CA LYS A 68 -33.27 20.48 3.31
C LYS A 68 -31.79 20.69 3.60
N ALA A 69 -31.09 19.67 4.07
CA ALA A 69 -29.64 19.73 4.26
C ALA A 69 -28.92 19.92 2.93
N PHE A 70 -29.43 19.28 1.86
CA PHE A 70 -28.90 19.40 0.52
C PHE A 70 -29.14 20.79 -0.10
N ASP A 71 -30.34 21.36 0.06
CA ASP A 71 -30.67 22.71 -0.44
C ASP A 71 -29.79 23.79 0.20
N ASN A 72 -29.42 23.65 1.48
CA ASN A 72 -28.51 24.56 2.15
C ASN A 72 -27.08 24.50 1.60
N ILE A 73 -26.64 23.31 1.15
CA ILE A 73 -25.32 23.13 0.52
C ILE A 73 -25.32 23.80 -0.86
N VAL A 74 -26.37 23.57 -1.64
CA VAL A 74 -26.49 24.08 -3.03
C VAL A 74 -26.71 25.59 -3.08
N SER A 75 -27.44 26.15 -2.11
CA SER A 75 -27.82 27.58 -2.08
C SER A 75 -26.76 28.49 -1.46
N SER A 76 -25.67 27.93 -0.90
CA SER A 76 -24.54 28.70 -0.35
C SER A 76 -23.61 29.26 -1.44
N LYS A 77 -24.18 29.86 -2.49
CA LYS A 77 -23.48 30.73 -3.43
C LYS A 77 -23.42 32.13 -2.82
N ASP A 78 -22.46 32.38 -1.94
CA ASP A 78 -21.64 33.60 -1.97
C ASP A 78 -20.65 33.75 -0.79
N LYS A 79 -19.43 34.15 -1.18
CA LYS A 79 -18.37 34.77 -0.37
C LYS A 79 -17.80 33.96 0.80
N LYS A 80 -16.90 33.03 0.47
CA LYS A 80 -15.66 32.89 1.24
C LYS A 80 -14.52 33.48 0.42
N THR A 81 -14.06 34.64 0.87
CA THR A 81 -12.73 35.20 0.58
C THR A 81 -11.71 34.07 0.60
N GLU A 82 -10.76 34.07 -0.35
CA GLU A 82 -9.61 33.15 -0.36
C GLU A 82 -8.73 33.41 0.88
N THR A 83 -9.18 32.94 2.04
CA THR A 83 -8.28 32.63 3.13
C THR A 83 -7.56 31.38 2.66
N GLU A 84 -6.25 31.45 2.44
CA GLU A 84 -5.39 30.27 2.40
C GLU A 84 -5.82 29.38 3.56
N VAL A 85 -6.53 28.29 3.27
CA VAL A 85 -6.74 27.24 4.25
C VAL A 85 -5.39 26.56 4.33
N LYS A 86 -4.49 27.15 5.12
CA LYS A 86 -3.43 26.41 5.79
C LYS A 86 -4.17 25.33 6.53
N THR A 87 -4.28 24.17 5.90
CA THR A 87 -4.71 22.97 6.59
C THR A 87 -3.59 22.74 7.58
N GLU A 88 -3.74 23.26 8.80
CA GLU A 88 -2.91 22.85 9.92
C GLU A 88 -3.10 21.35 10.01
N VAL A 89 -2.16 20.61 9.41
CA VAL A 89 -2.01 19.20 9.66
C VAL A 89 -1.63 19.12 11.13
N LYS A 90 -2.62 18.96 11.99
CA LYS A 90 -2.38 18.67 13.40
C LYS A 90 -1.50 17.43 13.40
N ASN A 91 -0.26 17.58 13.86
CA ASN A 91 0.61 16.46 14.19
C ASN A 91 -0.03 15.73 15.37
N VAL A 92 -1.03 14.89 15.07
CA VAL A 92 -1.57 13.95 16.04
C VAL A 92 -0.47 12.94 16.27
N GLN A 93 0.18 13.04 17.43
CA GLN A 93 1.15 12.03 17.85
C GLN A 93 0.41 10.69 17.92
N GLY A 94 0.76 9.78 17.03
CA GLY A 94 0.13 8.46 17.02
C GLY A 94 0.53 7.68 18.28
N LYS A 95 -0.29 6.69 18.63
CA LYS A 95 -0.09 5.76 19.74
C LYS A 95 -0.44 4.33 19.36
N ILE A 96 0.20 3.40 20.06
CA ILE A 96 -0.28 2.02 20.16
C ILE A 96 -1.51 2.03 21.08
N TYR A 97 -2.52 1.22 20.78
CA TYR A 97 -3.72 1.13 21.61
C TYR A 97 -3.53 0.06 22.68
N ASP A 98 -3.96 0.35 23.91
CA ASP A 98 -3.95 -0.63 25.01
C ASP A 98 -4.88 -1.81 24.71
N THR A 99 -5.94 -1.58 23.93
CA THR A 99 -6.84 -2.61 23.41
C THR A 99 -7.11 -2.34 21.94
N PRO A 100 -7.01 -3.34 21.05
CA PRO A 100 -7.33 -3.16 19.64
C PRO A 100 -8.77 -2.68 19.44
N LYS A 101 -8.98 -1.82 18.45
CA LYS A 101 -10.32 -1.42 18.03
C LYS A 101 -10.82 -2.40 16.98
N PHE A 102 -12.06 -2.87 17.16
CA PHE A 102 -12.74 -3.73 16.21
C PHE A 102 -13.88 -2.93 15.58
N LEU A 103 -13.77 -2.66 14.28
CA LEU A 103 -14.64 -1.75 13.54
C LEU A 103 -15.31 -2.49 12.37
N PRO A 104 -16.56 -2.15 12.02
CA PRO A 104 -17.15 -2.63 10.78
C PRO A 104 -16.42 -2.04 9.57
N ALA A 105 -16.21 -2.84 8.53
CA ALA A 105 -15.50 -2.43 7.30
C ALA A 105 -16.27 -2.85 6.04
N GLY A 106 -17.60 -2.72 6.07
CA GLY A 106 -18.53 -3.28 5.09
C GLY A 106 -19.24 -4.52 5.63
N ASP A 107 -20.10 -5.12 4.81
CA ASP A 107 -21.04 -6.16 5.27
C ASP A 107 -20.35 -7.46 5.71
N LYS A 108 -19.21 -7.81 5.06
CA LYS A 108 -18.46 -9.05 5.29
C LYS A 108 -17.06 -8.83 5.88
N TYR A 109 -16.78 -7.64 6.39
CA TYR A 109 -15.43 -7.31 6.86
C TYR A 109 -15.42 -6.64 8.22
N MET A 110 -14.41 -7.01 9.01
CA MET A 110 -14.03 -6.37 10.26
C MET A 110 -12.63 -5.78 10.11
N LEU A 111 -12.47 -4.50 10.43
CA LEU A 111 -11.18 -3.86 10.57
C LEU A 111 -10.73 -3.92 12.02
N ILE A 112 -9.54 -4.43 12.25
CA ILE A 112 -8.87 -4.42 13.55
C ILE A 112 -7.76 -3.38 13.50
N GLU A 113 -7.81 -2.37 14.36
CA GLU A 113 -6.73 -1.38 14.51
C GLU A 113 -5.98 -1.61 15.82
N PHE A 114 -4.67 -1.83 15.73
CA PHE A 114 -3.79 -1.98 16.90
C PHE A 114 -3.18 -0.65 17.35
N GLY A 115 -3.20 0.36 16.49
CA GLY A 115 -2.70 1.69 16.75
C GLY A 115 -2.78 2.57 15.52
N ASN A 116 -2.41 3.85 15.65
CA ASN A 116 -2.33 4.80 14.55
C ASN A 116 -0.90 5.28 14.28
N VAL A 117 0.08 4.40 14.52
CA VAL A 117 1.51 4.63 14.26
C VAL A 117 2.06 3.57 13.33
N MET A 118 2.98 3.97 12.46
CA MET A 118 3.74 3.04 11.65
C MET A 118 4.88 2.44 12.49
N ASN A 119 4.62 1.28 13.09
CA ASN A 119 5.49 0.59 14.03
C ASN A 119 5.59 -0.90 13.67
N LEU A 120 6.82 -1.45 13.63
CA LEU A 120 7.06 -2.84 13.25
C LEU A 120 6.47 -3.85 14.23
N GLU A 121 6.47 -3.55 15.54
CA GLU A 121 5.89 -4.44 16.56
C GLU A 121 4.39 -4.61 16.37
N LEU A 122 3.68 -3.54 16.01
CA LEU A 122 2.26 -3.64 15.65
C LEU A 122 2.05 -4.57 14.46
N ASN A 123 2.94 -4.53 13.49
CA ASN A 123 2.86 -5.42 12.33
C ASN A 123 3.20 -6.87 12.69
N PHE A 124 4.15 -7.12 13.59
CA PHE A 124 4.43 -8.46 14.12
C PHE A 124 3.20 -9.01 14.85
N THR A 125 2.54 -8.21 15.68
CA THR A 125 1.28 -8.57 16.34
C THR A 125 0.18 -8.89 15.33
N ALA A 126 -0.01 -8.05 14.31
CA ALA A 126 -1.01 -8.26 13.27
C ALA A 126 -0.77 -9.56 12.49
N GLN A 127 0.48 -9.84 12.09
CA GLN A 127 0.85 -11.07 11.40
C GLN A 127 0.71 -12.30 12.30
N ASN A 128 1.08 -12.20 13.58
CA ASN A 128 0.93 -13.29 14.55
C ASN A 128 -0.55 -13.60 14.80
N LEU A 129 -1.41 -12.58 14.92
CA LEU A 129 -2.85 -12.78 15.02
C LEU A 129 -3.42 -13.42 13.74
N ALA A 130 -3.01 -12.95 12.55
CA ALA A 130 -3.42 -13.56 11.29
C ALA A 130 -3.08 -15.06 11.23
N LYS A 131 -1.87 -15.42 11.69
CA LYS A 131 -1.43 -16.82 11.81
C LYS A 131 -2.26 -17.58 12.84
N ALA A 132 -2.49 -17.02 14.02
CA ALA A 132 -3.26 -17.67 15.08
C ALA A 132 -4.71 -17.93 14.66
N ILE A 133 -5.35 -16.99 13.95
CA ILE A 133 -6.69 -17.16 13.36
C ILE A 133 -6.71 -18.36 12.42
N LYS A 134 -5.71 -18.45 11.53
CA LYS A 134 -5.57 -19.56 10.57
C LYS A 134 -5.33 -20.89 11.27
N ASP A 135 -4.44 -20.93 12.25
CA ASP A 135 -4.07 -22.16 12.96
C ASP A 135 -5.23 -22.70 13.81
N ASN A 136 -6.02 -21.81 14.43
CA ASN A 136 -7.22 -22.16 15.20
C ASN A 136 -8.44 -22.47 14.32
N LYS A 137 -8.35 -22.23 13.00
CA LYS A 137 -9.44 -22.47 12.04
C LYS A 137 -10.77 -21.83 12.48
N ILE A 138 -10.71 -20.56 12.88
CA ILE A 138 -11.90 -19.82 13.34
C ILE A 138 -13.01 -19.93 12.30
N LYS A 139 -14.17 -20.43 12.73
CA LYS A 139 -15.32 -20.66 11.85
C LYS A 139 -15.85 -19.34 11.32
N GLY A 140 -16.25 -19.31 10.05
CA GLY A 140 -16.74 -18.11 9.40
C GLY A 140 -15.67 -17.10 8.99
N VAL A 141 -14.39 -17.29 9.31
CA VAL A 141 -13.31 -16.42 8.81
C VAL A 141 -12.70 -17.00 7.53
N TYR A 142 -12.77 -16.26 6.43
CA TYR A 142 -12.26 -16.69 5.12
C TYR A 142 -10.81 -16.28 4.90
N GLU A 143 -10.49 -15.02 5.21
CA GLU A 143 -9.16 -14.46 4.98
C GLU A 143 -8.85 -13.33 5.95
N THR A 144 -7.56 -13.14 6.17
CA THR A 144 -6.99 -12.05 6.95
C THR A 144 -5.95 -11.32 6.10
N SER A 145 -5.96 -10.00 6.17
CA SER A 145 -5.03 -9.14 5.44
C SER A 145 -4.40 -8.14 6.43
N PRO A 146 -3.30 -8.54 7.11
CA PRO A 146 -2.55 -7.64 7.97
C PRO A 146 -1.87 -6.55 7.13
N CYS A 147 -1.97 -5.30 7.58
CA CYS A 147 -1.39 -4.13 6.90
C CYS A 147 -0.91 -3.08 7.91
N PHE A 148 0.42 -2.97 8.07
CA PHE A 148 1.06 -2.08 9.04
C PHE A 148 0.48 -2.28 10.46
N ALA A 149 -0.30 -1.32 10.94
CA ALA A 149 -0.88 -1.25 12.28
C ALA A 149 -2.35 -1.71 12.34
N SER A 150 -2.87 -2.31 11.28
CA SER A 150 -4.22 -2.84 11.23
C SER A 150 -4.27 -4.19 10.52
N MET A 151 -5.42 -4.84 10.60
CA MET A 151 -5.73 -6.06 9.85
C MET A 151 -7.18 -6.04 9.41
N LEU A 152 -7.41 -6.35 8.13
CA LEU A 152 -8.76 -6.62 7.63
C LEU A 152 -9.06 -8.12 7.82
N VAL A 153 -10.24 -8.43 8.33
CA VAL A 153 -10.74 -9.79 8.48
C VAL A 153 -12.00 -9.92 7.62
N HIS A 154 -11.96 -10.81 6.64
CA HIS A 154 -13.12 -11.17 5.84
C HIS A 154 -13.81 -12.36 6.51
N TYR A 155 -15.09 -12.20 6.84
CA TYR A 155 -15.87 -13.23 7.50
C TYR A 155 -17.25 -13.40 6.86
N GLU A 156 -17.91 -14.53 7.14
CA GLU A 156 -19.30 -14.80 6.77
C GLU A 156 -20.25 -14.44 7.93
N PRO A 157 -21.05 -13.38 7.81
CA PRO A 157 -22.03 -13.02 8.84
C PRO A 157 -23.10 -14.09 9.10
N GLU A 158 -23.32 -15.02 8.16
CA GLU A 158 -24.21 -16.17 8.36
C GLU A 158 -23.59 -17.26 9.23
N GLU A 159 -22.26 -17.38 9.27
CA GLU A 159 -21.55 -18.37 10.10
C GLU A 159 -21.14 -17.81 11.46
N ILE A 160 -20.74 -16.53 11.53
CA ILE A 160 -20.32 -15.86 12.76
C ILE A 160 -20.77 -14.39 12.75
N LYS A 161 -21.46 -13.93 13.81
CA LYS A 161 -21.88 -12.53 13.92
C LYS A 161 -20.72 -11.64 14.33
N PHE A 162 -20.76 -10.36 13.95
CA PHE A 162 -19.70 -9.40 14.22
C PHE A 162 -19.26 -9.37 15.70
N ASN A 163 -20.21 -9.34 16.64
CA ASN A 163 -19.88 -9.28 18.06
C ASN A 163 -19.25 -10.59 18.59
N ASP A 164 -19.68 -11.73 18.04
CA ASP A 164 -19.12 -13.03 18.41
C ASP A 164 -17.68 -13.14 17.88
N LEU A 165 -17.46 -12.77 16.62
CA LEU A 165 -16.12 -12.69 16.02
C LEU A 165 -15.22 -11.73 16.81
N LYS A 166 -15.73 -10.55 17.18
CA LYS A 166 -14.99 -9.57 17.98
C LYS A 166 -14.54 -10.17 19.32
N ASN A 167 -15.43 -10.89 20.01
CA ASN A 167 -15.11 -11.50 21.30
C ASN A 167 -14.08 -12.61 21.13
N GLU A 168 -14.24 -13.46 20.12
CA GLU A 168 -13.29 -14.54 19.81
C GLU A 168 -11.90 -14.00 19.49
N LEU A 169 -11.82 -12.98 18.62
CA LEU A 169 -10.54 -12.37 18.25
C LEU A 169 -9.92 -11.58 19.40
N LYS A 170 -10.72 -10.97 20.28
CA LYS A 170 -10.22 -10.35 21.50
C LYS A 170 -9.59 -11.38 22.42
N SER A 171 -10.29 -12.49 22.70
CA SER A 171 -9.74 -13.58 23.51
C SER A 171 -8.47 -14.17 22.90
N LEU A 172 -8.42 -14.28 21.56
CA LEU A 172 -7.23 -14.74 20.88
C LEU A 172 -6.06 -13.77 21.07
N VAL A 173 -6.27 -12.47 20.89
CA VAL A 173 -5.25 -11.44 21.17
C VAL A 173 -4.75 -11.51 22.61
N ASP A 174 -5.65 -11.65 23.58
CA ASP A 174 -5.29 -11.74 25.00
C ASP A 174 -4.48 -13.02 25.31
N SER A 175 -4.66 -14.08 24.52
CA SER A 175 -3.90 -15.33 24.63
C SER A 175 -2.55 -15.31 23.92
N LEU A 176 -2.31 -14.34 23.02
CA LEU A 176 -1.02 -14.19 22.38
C LEU A 176 0.00 -13.76 23.44
N GLY A 177 1.04 -14.57 23.61
CA GLY A 177 2.15 -14.24 24.51
C GLY A 177 2.88 -12.95 24.10
N PRO A 178 3.90 -12.54 24.87
CA PRO A 178 4.69 -11.36 24.56
C PRO A 178 5.23 -11.39 23.13
N SER A 179 5.26 -10.22 22.48
CA SER A 179 5.77 -10.11 21.09
C SER A 179 7.24 -10.53 20.96
N ASP A 180 7.99 -10.55 22.05
CA ASP A 180 9.40 -10.91 22.09
C ASP A 180 9.65 -12.37 21.69
N ASP A 181 8.70 -13.27 21.98
CA ASP A 181 8.83 -14.71 21.68
C ASP A 181 8.49 -15.05 20.21
N ILE A 182 8.15 -14.04 19.40
CA ILE A 182 7.83 -14.21 17.99
C ILE A 182 9.10 -14.50 17.19
N GLU A 183 9.12 -15.67 16.56
CA GLU A 183 10.04 -16.02 15.48
C GLU A 183 9.28 -16.30 14.19
N ILE A 184 9.69 -15.64 13.10
CA ILE A 184 9.05 -15.74 11.79
C ILE A 184 10.08 -16.27 10.80
N ASN A 185 9.74 -17.32 10.04
CA ASN A 185 10.55 -17.70 8.87
C ASN A 185 10.52 -16.54 7.88
N SER A 186 11.68 -15.99 7.55
CA SER A 186 11.78 -14.71 6.85
C SER A 186 12.85 -14.81 5.77
N ARG A 187 12.38 -15.02 4.53
CA ARG A 187 13.25 -15.09 3.35
C ARG A 187 13.84 -13.71 3.10
N ILE A 188 15.12 -13.63 2.77
CA ILE A 188 15.75 -12.38 2.35
C ILE A 188 15.95 -12.41 0.84
N PHE A 189 15.36 -11.44 0.15
CA PHE A 189 15.56 -11.21 -1.28
C PHE A 189 16.52 -10.06 -1.50
N SER A 190 17.53 -10.25 -2.34
CA SER A 190 18.43 -9.17 -2.76
C SER A 190 18.18 -8.79 -4.22
N PHE A 191 17.87 -7.53 -4.49
CA PHE A 191 17.60 -7.06 -5.85
C PHE A 191 18.62 -6.02 -6.33
N PRO A 192 19.23 -6.23 -7.52
CA PRO A 192 19.96 -5.17 -8.20
C PRO A 192 18.99 -4.04 -8.52
N THR A 193 19.34 -2.82 -8.12
CA THR A 193 18.49 -1.63 -8.24
C THR A 193 19.29 -0.49 -8.81
N VAL A 194 18.90 0.00 -9.99
CA VAL A 194 19.46 1.24 -10.54
C VAL A 194 18.70 2.38 -9.88
N TYR A 195 19.39 3.16 -9.06
CA TYR A 195 18.83 4.35 -8.44
C TYR A 195 19.03 5.56 -9.35
N LEU A 196 18.16 6.57 -9.17
CA LEU A 196 18.19 7.82 -9.93
C LEU A 196 18.18 7.55 -11.45
N ASP A 197 17.41 6.54 -11.83
CA ASP A 197 17.41 6.00 -13.18
C ASP A 197 16.67 6.91 -14.17
N LYS A 198 16.93 6.69 -15.46
CA LYS A 198 16.34 7.47 -16.56
C LYS A 198 14.83 7.22 -16.71
N TRP A 199 14.33 6.03 -16.37
CA TRP A 199 12.93 5.66 -16.61
C TRP A 199 11.99 6.23 -15.55
N THR A 200 12.40 6.21 -14.28
CA THR A 200 11.65 6.90 -13.22
C THR A 200 11.68 8.41 -13.43
N LYS A 201 12.83 8.96 -13.84
CA LYS A 201 12.94 10.38 -14.22
C LYS A 201 11.98 10.75 -15.35
N GLU A 202 11.95 10.00 -16.45
CA GLU A 202 11.02 10.23 -17.57
C GLU A 202 9.56 10.19 -17.11
N CYS A 203 9.20 9.25 -16.23
CA CYS A 203 7.86 9.14 -15.68
C CYS A 203 7.47 10.37 -14.83
N VAL A 204 8.41 10.91 -14.05
CA VAL A 204 8.20 12.14 -13.26
C VAL A 204 8.06 13.37 -14.17
N GLU A 205 8.87 13.45 -15.23
CA GLU A 205 8.80 14.52 -16.23
C GLU A 205 7.48 14.49 -17.01
N ASP A 206 7.04 13.31 -17.44
CA ASP A 206 5.74 13.09 -18.10
C ASP A 206 4.58 13.57 -17.22
N TYR A 207 4.57 13.17 -15.95
CA TYR A 207 3.59 13.65 -14.96
C TYR A 207 3.65 15.17 -14.82
N SER A 208 4.84 15.73 -14.70
CA SER A 208 5.02 17.17 -14.45
C SER A 208 4.60 18.03 -15.62
N SER A 209 4.74 17.52 -16.85
CA SER A 209 4.32 18.20 -18.07
C SER A 209 2.81 18.13 -18.31
N LYS A 210 2.13 17.06 -17.88
CA LYS A 210 0.73 16.77 -18.20
C LYS A 210 -0.27 17.02 -17.07
N ILE A 211 0.16 16.87 -15.81
CA ILE A 211 -0.75 16.77 -14.66
C ILE A 211 -0.48 17.88 -13.64
N ALA A 212 0.71 17.89 -13.02
CA ALA A 212 1.04 18.89 -12.01
C ALA A 212 2.55 19.12 -11.91
N LYS A 213 2.98 20.39 -11.96
CA LYS A 213 4.37 20.76 -11.71
C LYS A 213 4.79 20.34 -10.31
N LYS A 214 5.94 19.68 -10.21
CA LYS A 214 6.52 19.28 -8.93
C LYS A 214 8.04 19.24 -8.97
N LYS A 215 8.66 19.21 -7.79
CA LYS A 215 10.07 18.89 -7.61
C LYS A 215 10.32 17.43 -7.99
N PRO A 216 11.43 17.09 -8.65
CA PRO A 216 11.83 15.70 -8.86
C PRO A 216 11.84 14.88 -7.56
N ASP A 217 11.48 13.60 -7.67
CA ASP A 217 11.16 12.74 -6.53
C ASP A 217 12.34 12.50 -5.58
N PRO A 218 13.54 12.12 -6.05
CA PRO A 218 14.70 11.94 -5.16
C PRO A 218 15.07 13.22 -4.39
N GLU A 219 15.00 14.37 -5.03
CA GLU A 219 15.32 15.68 -4.46
C GLU A 219 14.31 16.08 -3.40
N LEU A 220 13.01 15.81 -3.63
CA LEU A 220 11.97 16.02 -2.63
C LEU A 220 12.17 15.10 -1.41
N ILE A 221 12.53 13.84 -1.62
CA ILE A 221 12.82 12.90 -0.53
C ILE A 221 14.03 13.38 0.28
N THR A 222 15.09 13.79 -0.40
CA THR A 222 16.33 14.31 0.19
C THR A 222 16.04 15.51 1.10
N GLU A 223 15.34 16.52 0.55
CA GLU A 223 14.96 17.73 1.28
C GLU A 223 14.11 17.43 2.51
N LEU A 224 13.01 16.68 2.36
CA LEU A 224 12.07 16.43 3.46
C LEU A 224 12.64 15.52 4.56
N ASN A 225 13.78 14.86 4.31
CA ASN A 225 14.48 14.03 5.28
C ASN A 225 15.77 14.64 5.81
N ASN A 226 16.04 15.92 5.51
CA ASN A 226 17.24 16.67 5.91
C ASN A 226 18.53 15.93 5.54
N LEU A 227 18.57 15.39 4.32
CA LEU A 227 19.75 14.75 3.77
C LEU A 227 20.55 15.76 2.93
N GLU A 228 21.86 15.58 2.88
CA GLU A 228 22.80 16.46 2.19
C GLU A 228 22.67 16.37 0.66
N SER A 229 22.35 15.19 0.13
CA SER A 229 22.25 14.95 -1.31
C SER A 229 21.44 13.71 -1.67
N THR A 230 21.12 13.57 -2.96
CA THR A 230 20.46 12.37 -3.51
C THR A 230 21.33 11.12 -3.36
N GLU A 231 22.65 11.26 -3.34
CA GLU A 231 23.58 10.15 -3.09
C GLU A 231 23.51 9.70 -1.63
N GLN A 232 23.37 10.62 -0.67
CA GLN A 232 23.09 10.24 0.71
C GLN A 232 21.73 9.53 0.80
N PHE A 233 20.70 10.01 0.12
CA PHE A 233 19.42 9.31 0.04
C PHE A 233 19.58 7.85 -0.44
N VAL A 234 20.30 7.63 -1.54
CA VAL A 234 20.55 6.27 -2.07
C VAL A 234 21.27 5.40 -1.02
N ARG A 235 22.30 5.93 -0.37
CA ARG A 235 23.02 5.21 0.71
C ARG A 235 22.11 4.85 1.88
N VAL A 236 21.28 5.79 2.34
CA VAL A 236 20.37 5.58 3.47
C VAL A 236 19.30 4.56 3.12
N HIS A 237 18.65 4.70 1.96
CA HIS A 237 17.62 3.78 1.49
C HIS A 237 18.18 2.36 1.31
N SER A 238 19.26 2.21 0.56
CA SER A 238 19.88 0.90 0.35
C SER A 238 20.57 0.32 1.59
N GLY A 239 20.81 1.12 2.64
CA GLY A 239 21.55 0.75 3.84
C GLY A 239 20.88 -0.32 4.70
N THR A 240 19.56 -0.47 4.62
CA THR A 240 18.77 -1.39 5.45
C THR A 240 18.18 -2.56 4.66
N GLU A 241 17.76 -3.59 5.36
CA GLU A 241 16.73 -4.52 4.90
C GLU A 241 15.35 -3.88 5.11
N TYR A 242 14.40 -4.24 4.24
CA TYR A 242 13.03 -3.79 4.28
C TYR A 242 12.12 -4.95 4.64
N TRP A 243 11.40 -4.83 5.75
CA TRP A 243 10.40 -5.79 6.19
C TRP A 243 9.13 -5.66 5.35
N VAL A 244 8.71 -6.75 4.70
CA VAL A 244 7.44 -6.82 3.97
C VAL A 244 6.31 -6.90 4.98
N SER A 245 5.69 -5.75 5.27
CA SER A 245 4.61 -5.63 6.24
C SER A 245 3.28 -6.17 5.72
N ALA A 246 3.07 -6.04 4.41
CA ALA A 246 1.84 -6.44 3.72
C ALA A 246 2.04 -6.49 2.21
N ILE A 247 1.10 -7.12 1.50
CA ILE A 247 1.02 -7.14 0.04
C ILE A 247 -0.36 -6.59 -0.35
N GLY A 248 -0.44 -5.66 -1.31
CA GLY A 248 -1.73 -5.08 -1.70
C GLY A 248 -1.63 -3.97 -2.75
N PHE A 249 -2.72 -3.24 -2.99
CA PHE A 249 -2.92 -2.31 -4.12
C PHE A 249 -2.93 -2.96 -5.51
N TRP A 250 -1.92 -3.77 -5.81
CA TRP A 250 -1.85 -4.66 -6.97
C TRP A 250 -1.30 -6.01 -6.53
N PRO A 251 -1.69 -7.12 -7.19
CA PRO A 251 -1.05 -8.42 -7.00
C PRO A 251 0.48 -8.36 -6.87
N GLY A 252 1.01 -8.78 -5.72
CA GLY A 252 2.45 -8.87 -5.48
C GLY A 252 3.16 -7.57 -5.15
N LEU A 253 2.49 -6.41 -5.11
CA LEU A 253 3.13 -5.16 -4.67
C LEU A 253 3.35 -5.19 -3.15
N PRO A 254 4.61 -5.10 -2.67
CA PRO A 254 4.91 -5.16 -1.25
C PRO A 254 4.85 -3.78 -0.62
N PHE A 255 4.24 -3.69 0.56
CA PHE A 255 4.34 -2.55 1.46
C PHE A 255 5.42 -2.85 2.50
N MET A 256 6.50 -2.08 2.47
CA MET A 256 7.69 -2.41 3.24
C MET A 256 8.14 -1.29 4.16
N MET A 257 8.68 -1.67 5.30
CA MET A 257 9.23 -0.78 6.31
C MET A 257 10.73 -1.04 6.48
N ALA A 258 11.53 0.03 6.57
CA ALA A 258 12.93 -0.08 6.95
C ALA A 258 13.07 -0.79 8.30
N LEU A 259 13.91 -1.83 8.37
CA LEU A 259 14.25 -2.49 9.63
C LEU A 259 15.20 -1.65 10.48
N ASP A 260 16.14 -0.92 9.87
CA ASP A 260 16.95 0.03 10.61
C ASP A 260 16.18 1.36 10.79
N PRO A 261 15.84 1.77 12.02
CA PRO A 261 15.13 3.03 12.25
C PRO A 261 15.92 4.26 11.79
N ARG A 262 17.26 4.16 11.68
CA ARG A 262 18.13 5.23 11.16
C ARG A 262 18.00 5.40 9.65
N CYS A 263 17.50 4.38 8.96
CA CYS A 263 17.16 4.38 7.53
C CYS A 263 15.69 4.76 7.27
N LYS A 264 14.92 5.12 8.30
CA LYS A 264 13.52 5.52 8.13
C LYS A 264 13.43 6.87 7.42
N LEU A 265 12.93 6.82 6.19
CA LEU A 265 12.64 8.00 5.37
C LEU A 265 11.12 8.22 5.31
N THR A 266 10.69 9.47 5.17
CA THR A 266 9.28 9.82 4.98
C THR A 266 9.09 10.82 3.85
N VAL A 267 8.07 10.63 3.02
CA VAL A 267 7.69 11.58 1.97
C VAL A 267 6.19 11.45 1.66
N PRO A 268 5.43 12.53 1.40
CA PRO A 268 4.03 12.40 1.05
C PRO A 268 3.85 11.69 -0.30
N LYS A 269 2.67 11.08 -0.47
CA LYS A 269 2.24 10.59 -1.79
C LYS A 269 1.94 11.77 -2.71
N TYR A 270 1.97 11.52 -4.01
CA TYR A 270 1.48 12.42 -5.05
C TYR A 270 0.01 12.80 -4.81
N ASN A 271 -0.34 14.01 -5.22
CA ASN A 271 -1.71 14.51 -5.25
C ASN A 271 -1.90 15.46 -6.44
N PRO A 272 -2.61 15.06 -7.51
CA PRO A 272 -3.19 13.72 -7.78
C PRO A 272 -2.12 12.67 -8.16
N PRO A 273 -2.42 11.36 -8.14
CA PRO A 273 -1.47 10.30 -8.50
C PRO A 273 -1.10 10.32 -10.00
N ARG A 274 0.02 9.66 -10.35
CA ARG A 274 0.39 9.41 -11.76
C ARG A 274 -0.56 8.39 -12.39
N THR A 275 -0.79 8.55 -13.69
CA THR A 275 -1.60 7.61 -14.50
C THR A 275 -0.84 6.35 -14.90
N TRP A 276 0.48 6.36 -14.83
CA TRP A 276 1.34 5.20 -15.07
C TRP A 276 2.67 5.32 -14.32
N THR A 277 3.33 4.18 -14.12
CA THR A 277 4.65 4.00 -13.48
C THR A 277 5.29 2.77 -14.15
N PRO A 278 6.59 2.78 -14.51
CA PRO A 278 7.25 1.62 -15.12
C PRO A 278 7.20 0.37 -14.23
N LYS A 279 7.16 -0.82 -14.86
CA LYS A 279 7.31 -2.11 -14.15
C LYS A 279 8.69 -2.17 -13.47
N GLY A 280 8.75 -2.75 -12.27
CA GLY A 280 9.98 -2.89 -11.49
C GLY A 280 10.39 -1.62 -10.74
N THR A 281 9.63 -0.52 -10.88
CA THR A 281 9.95 0.75 -10.21
C THR A 281 9.97 0.57 -8.70
N VAL A 282 10.98 1.09 -8.04
CA VAL A 282 11.07 1.27 -6.60
C VAL A 282 10.59 2.68 -6.24
N GLY A 283 9.71 2.75 -5.24
CA GLY A 283 9.19 4.02 -4.77
C GLY A 283 8.74 3.98 -3.32
N MET A 284 8.45 5.15 -2.74
CA MET A 284 8.01 5.29 -1.37
C MET A 284 6.88 6.32 -1.18
N GLY A 285 6.04 6.11 -0.17
CA GLY A 285 4.96 7.01 0.20
C GLY A 285 4.61 6.86 1.68
N GLY A 286 4.55 7.97 2.40
CA GLY A 286 4.74 7.97 3.85
C GLY A 286 6.13 7.42 4.17
N ALA A 287 6.21 6.47 5.12
CA ALA A 287 7.41 5.69 5.41
C ALA A 287 7.40 4.28 4.78
N SER A 288 6.48 4.01 3.85
CA SER A 288 6.41 2.73 3.14
C SER A 288 7.24 2.77 1.87
N THR A 289 8.09 1.77 1.65
CA THR A 289 8.77 1.50 0.38
C THR A 289 8.07 0.35 -0.34
N SER A 290 8.05 0.38 -1.67
CA SER A 290 7.37 -0.61 -2.52
C SER A 290 8.10 -0.81 -3.85
N ILE A 291 7.83 -1.95 -4.49
CA ILE A 291 8.25 -2.26 -5.86
C ILE A 291 6.98 -2.42 -6.70
N TYR A 292 6.89 -1.74 -7.84
CA TYR A 292 5.75 -1.83 -8.76
C TYR A 292 5.85 -3.13 -9.58
N PRO A 293 4.94 -4.10 -9.39
CA PRO A 293 5.02 -5.42 -10.03
C PRO A 293 4.76 -5.41 -11.54
N ASP A 294 4.04 -4.41 -12.04
CA ASP A 294 3.72 -4.21 -13.45
C ASP A 294 3.65 -2.70 -13.76
N ARG A 295 3.27 -2.32 -14.99
CA ARG A 295 3.05 -0.92 -15.38
C ARG A 295 1.68 -0.45 -14.89
N LEU A 296 1.65 0.31 -13.79
CA LEU A 296 0.41 0.70 -13.07
C LEU A 296 0.33 2.22 -12.84
N PRO A 297 -0.85 2.82 -12.61
CA PRO A 297 -0.95 4.12 -11.96
C PRO A 297 -0.33 4.07 -10.54
N GLY A 298 0.13 5.20 -10.02
CA GLY A 298 0.89 5.20 -8.77
C GLY A 298 1.00 6.56 -8.10
N GLY A 299 0.93 6.56 -6.77
CA GLY A 299 1.05 7.78 -5.96
C GLY A 299 2.37 7.90 -5.19
N TYR A 300 3.25 6.91 -5.23
CA TYR A 300 4.50 6.95 -4.44
C TYR A 300 5.55 7.78 -5.16
N GLN A 301 6.46 8.42 -4.42
CA GLN A 301 7.66 9.02 -4.99
C GLN A 301 8.57 7.92 -5.52
N ILE A 302 9.06 8.02 -6.75
CA ILE A 302 9.80 6.97 -7.46
C ILE A 302 11.24 7.39 -7.72
N PHE A 303 12.18 6.46 -7.58
CA PHE A 303 13.61 6.81 -7.54
C PHE A 303 14.57 5.69 -7.93
N GLY A 304 14.06 4.52 -8.31
CA GLY A 304 14.89 3.44 -8.80
C GLY A 304 14.08 2.38 -9.52
N ILE A 305 14.75 1.39 -10.09
CA ILE A 305 14.12 0.30 -10.82
C ILE A 305 14.91 -1.01 -10.65
N ILE A 306 14.20 -2.13 -10.60
CA ILE A 306 14.78 -3.47 -10.63
C ILE A 306 14.45 -4.17 -11.95
N PRO A 307 15.36 -5.00 -12.49
CA PRO A 307 15.16 -5.67 -13.79
C PRO A 307 14.32 -6.95 -13.72
N VAL A 308 13.98 -7.43 -12.51
CA VAL A 308 13.39 -8.76 -12.31
C VAL A 308 11.90 -8.70 -11.98
N PRO A 309 11.09 -9.68 -12.42
CA PRO A 309 9.69 -9.74 -12.05
C PRO A 309 9.52 -10.11 -10.57
N ILE A 310 8.54 -9.49 -9.92
CA ILE A 310 8.09 -9.84 -8.56
C ILE A 310 6.66 -10.39 -8.53
N TRP A 311 6.05 -10.46 -9.71
CA TRP A 311 4.73 -11.01 -9.97
C TRP A 311 4.75 -11.65 -11.36
N ASP A 312 4.32 -12.90 -11.45
CA ASP A 312 4.31 -13.65 -12.69
C ASP A 312 3.18 -14.68 -12.73
N THR A 313 2.15 -14.38 -13.53
CA THR A 313 1.00 -15.27 -13.74
C THR A 313 1.32 -16.46 -14.63
N LYS A 314 2.41 -16.41 -15.40
CA LYS A 314 2.86 -17.52 -16.26
C LYS A 314 3.79 -18.49 -15.52
N LYS A 315 4.23 -18.14 -14.30
CA LYS A 315 5.16 -18.92 -13.48
C LYS A 315 6.44 -19.29 -14.26
N SER A 316 7.03 -18.29 -14.91
CA SER A 316 8.18 -18.46 -15.80
C SER A 316 9.46 -18.83 -15.05
N PHE A 317 9.49 -18.67 -13.72
CA PHE A 317 10.61 -19.01 -12.85
C PHE A 317 10.18 -19.94 -11.69
N PRO A 318 11.07 -20.82 -11.19
CA PRO A 318 10.75 -21.74 -10.09
C PRO A 318 10.22 -21.06 -8.83
N VAL A 319 10.68 -19.84 -8.53
CA VAL A 319 10.22 -19.04 -7.39
C VAL A 319 8.72 -18.73 -7.42
N PHE A 320 8.07 -18.87 -8.58
CA PHE A 320 6.63 -18.66 -8.77
C PHE A 320 5.80 -19.95 -8.86
N GLU A 321 6.42 -21.14 -8.72
CA GLU A 321 5.75 -22.43 -8.91
C GLU A 321 4.52 -22.57 -8.01
N ASN A 322 4.65 -22.19 -6.74
CA ASN A 322 3.59 -22.30 -5.73
C ASN A 322 2.78 -21.02 -5.55
N ASN A 323 3.22 -19.89 -6.10
CA ASN A 323 2.56 -18.60 -5.91
C ASN A 323 2.93 -17.62 -7.05
N ILE A 324 1.95 -16.92 -7.62
CA ILE A 324 2.19 -15.92 -8.68
C ILE A 324 2.78 -14.60 -8.15
N CYS A 325 2.74 -14.37 -6.83
CA CYS A 325 3.36 -13.23 -6.16
C CYS A 325 4.64 -13.69 -5.45
N LEU A 326 5.74 -12.97 -5.65
CA LEU A 326 7.05 -13.37 -5.11
C LEU A 326 7.09 -13.28 -3.58
N PHE A 327 6.59 -12.18 -3.04
CA PHE A 327 6.69 -11.85 -1.62
C PHE A 327 5.47 -12.28 -0.83
N GLN A 328 5.73 -12.51 0.45
CA GLN A 328 4.76 -12.78 1.49
C GLN A 328 5.03 -11.85 2.67
N PRO A 329 3.99 -11.46 3.46
CA PRO A 329 4.22 -10.73 4.70
C PRO A 329 5.20 -11.49 5.59
N GLY A 330 6.23 -10.78 6.06
CA GLY A 330 7.32 -11.36 6.85
C GLY A 330 8.60 -11.66 6.08
N ASP A 331 8.59 -11.57 4.75
CA ASP A 331 9.82 -11.53 3.96
C ASP A 331 10.61 -10.25 4.19
N ARG A 332 11.88 -10.26 3.80
CA ARG A 332 12.77 -9.12 3.83
C ARG A 332 13.35 -8.85 2.45
N VAL A 333 13.49 -7.58 2.11
CA VAL A 333 14.03 -7.13 0.83
C VAL A 333 15.25 -6.24 1.06
N LYS A 334 16.35 -6.55 0.37
CA LYS A 334 17.55 -5.73 0.32
C LYS A 334 17.73 -5.19 -1.09
N PHE A 335 17.77 -3.86 -1.19
CA PHE A 335 18.09 -3.21 -2.46
C PHE A 335 19.61 -3.03 -2.56
N ILE A 336 20.19 -3.52 -3.65
CA ILE A 336 21.61 -3.43 -3.95
C ILE A 336 21.79 -2.38 -5.05
N PRO A 337 22.35 -1.19 -4.76
CA PRO A 337 22.64 -0.19 -5.77
C PRO A 337 23.53 -0.79 -6.87
N THR A 338 23.13 -0.61 -8.12
CA THR A 338 23.83 -1.19 -9.26
C THR A 338 23.93 -0.22 -10.43
N THR A 339 24.73 -0.60 -11.44
CA THR A 339 24.92 0.17 -12.67
C THR A 339 23.93 -0.25 -13.76
N TYR A 340 23.85 0.53 -14.84
CA TYR A 340 23.02 0.17 -16.00
C TYR A 340 23.52 -1.11 -16.69
N GLU A 341 24.83 -1.35 -16.72
CA GLU A 341 25.41 -2.55 -17.34
C GLU A 341 24.96 -3.82 -16.61
N GLU A 342 24.94 -3.80 -15.27
CA GLU A 342 24.44 -4.93 -14.48
C GLU A 342 22.93 -5.07 -14.62
N PHE A 343 22.18 -3.97 -14.71
CA PHE A 343 20.74 -4.02 -14.99
C PHE A 343 20.45 -4.69 -16.33
N ASP A 344 21.18 -4.33 -17.39
CA ASP A 344 21.03 -4.90 -18.72
C ASP A 344 21.42 -6.38 -18.74
N HIS A 345 22.52 -6.75 -18.06
CA HIS A 345 22.94 -8.14 -17.89
C HIS A 345 21.88 -9.01 -17.19
N VAL A 346 21.30 -8.51 -16.10
CA VAL A 346 20.24 -9.21 -15.38
C VAL A 346 18.95 -9.27 -16.21
N SER A 347 18.60 -8.19 -16.90
CA SER A 347 17.43 -8.14 -17.79
C SER A 347 17.54 -9.22 -18.88
N LYS A 348 18.72 -9.38 -19.48
CA LYS A 348 18.98 -10.44 -20.47
C LYS A 348 18.78 -11.85 -19.88
N LYS A 349 19.26 -12.11 -18.66
CA LYS A 349 19.01 -13.39 -17.98
C LYS A 349 17.53 -13.64 -17.70
N VAL A 350 16.76 -12.59 -17.39
CA VAL A 350 15.31 -12.67 -17.20
C VAL A 350 14.62 -13.01 -18.53
N GLU A 351 15.01 -12.38 -19.63
CA GLU A 351 14.48 -12.67 -20.97
C GLU A 351 14.80 -14.10 -21.43
N GLU A 352 16.01 -14.59 -21.11
CA GLU A 352 16.46 -15.96 -21.40
C GLU A 352 15.84 -17.00 -20.47
N GLY A 353 15.15 -16.60 -19.41
CA GLY A 353 14.56 -17.50 -18.40
C GLY A 353 15.59 -18.16 -17.49
N THR A 354 16.83 -17.66 -17.45
CA THR A 354 17.96 -18.23 -16.70
C THR A 354 18.33 -17.41 -15.46
N TYR A 355 17.55 -16.38 -15.14
CA TYR A 355 17.80 -15.60 -13.93
C TYR A 355 17.53 -16.42 -12.68
N ASP A 356 18.54 -16.49 -11.80
CA ASP A 356 18.46 -17.12 -10.50
C ASP A 356 18.29 -16.03 -9.42
N TYR A 357 17.26 -16.17 -8.60
CA TYR A 357 16.94 -15.17 -7.59
C TYR A 357 17.89 -15.32 -6.41
N ASN A 358 18.51 -14.21 -5.99
CA ASN A 358 19.29 -14.19 -4.76
C ASN A 358 18.35 -14.18 -3.54
N ILE A 359 18.07 -15.39 -3.02
CA ILE A 359 17.18 -15.62 -1.89
C ILE A 359 17.90 -16.40 -0.80
N VAL A 360 17.83 -15.90 0.43
CA VAL A 360 18.23 -16.65 1.64
C VAL A 360 16.97 -17.13 2.34
N GLU A 361 16.63 -18.41 2.21
CA GLU A 361 15.34 -18.95 2.67
C GLU A 361 15.33 -19.51 4.10
N TYR A 362 16.49 -19.91 4.62
CA TYR A 362 16.60 -20.62 5.90
C TYR A 362 16.62 -19.71 7.13
N GLN A 363 16.61 -18.38 6.93
CA GLN A 363 16.70 -17.45 8.05
C GLN A 363 15.35 -17.25 8.75
N LYS A 364 15.44 -17.08 10.07
CA LYS A 364 14.34 -16.61 10.91
C LYS A 364 14.58 -15.18 11.34
N PHE A 365 13.51 -14.40 11.40
CA PHE A 365 13.48 -13.11 12.06
C PHE A 365 12.99 -13.31 13.50
N SER A 366 13.83 -12.96 14.49
CA SER A 366 13.48 -13.03 15.91
C SER A 366 13.22 -11.61 16.43
N VAL A 367 12.00 -11.36 16.92
CA VAL A 367 11.62 -10.05 17.46
C VAL A 367 12.46 -9.68 18.67
N LYS A 368 12.74 -10.64 19.56
CA LYS A 368 13.67 -10.46 20.68
C LYS A 368 15.07 -10.03 20.25
N ASN A 369 15.65 -10.69 19.24
CA ASN A 369 16.99 -10.32 18.75
C ASN A 369 16.98 -8.94 18.09
N TYR A 370 15.94 -8.62 17.34
CA TYR A 370 15.76 -7.29 16.75
C TYR A 370 15.66 -6.20 17.82
N LYS A 371 14.82 -6.39 18.85
CA LYS A 371 14.71 -5.47 19.99
C LYS A 371 16.03 -5.31 20.74
N LYS A 372 16.74 -6.42 20.99
CA LYS A 372 18.07 -6.39 21.60
C LYS A 372 19.05 -5.59 20.73
N TRP A 373 19.02 -5.77 19.42
CA TRP A 373 19.87 -4.98 18.51
C TRP A 373 19.51 -3.48 18.54
N LEU A 374 18.21 -3.14 18.62
CA LEU A 374 17.77 -1.75 18.75
C LEU A 374 18.32 -1.03 19.98
N THR A 375 18.63 -1.75 21.08
CA THR A 375 19.27 -1.16 22.27
C THR A 375 20.78 -0.95 22.11
N THR A 376 21.40 -1.53 21.07
CA THR A 376 22.85 -1.39 20.80
C THR A 376 23.17 -0.23 19.87
N ILE A 377 22.17 0.36 19.22
CA ILE A 377 22.34 1.44 18.26
C ILE A 377 21.83 2.77 18.82
N ASP A 378 22.50 3.86 18.45
CA ASP A 378 21.98 5.20 18.66
C ASP A 378 21.00 5.54 17.53
N GLN A 379 19.71 5.48 17.84
CA GLN A 379 18.63 5.73 16.87
C GLN A 379 18.50 7.20 16.47
N THR A 380 19.18 8.12 17.17
CA THR A 380 19.17 9.55 16.84
C THR A 380 20.13 9.88 15.69
N LYS A 381 21.12 9.02 15.44
CA LYS A 381 22.08 9.18 14.35
C LYS A 381 21.48 8.63 13.05
N ARG A 382 21.24 9.50 12.07
CA ARG A 382 20.94 9.09 10.69
C ARG A 382 22.21 8.63 9.98
N PHE A 383 22.06 7.73 9.01
CA PHE A 383 23.14 7.30 8.11
C PHE A 383 23.49 8.34 7.04
#